data_AF-A0A7W4JX93-F1
#
_entry.id   AF-A0A7W4JX93-F1
#
_cell.length_a   1.000
_cell.length_b   1.000
_cell.length_c   1.000
_cell.angle_alpha   90.00
_cell.angle_beta   90.00
_cell.angle_gamma   90.00
#
_symmetry.space_group_name_H-M   'P 1'
#
loop_
_entity.id
_entity.type
_entity.pdbx_description
1 polymer ?
#
loop_
_entity_poly.entity_id
_entity_poly.type
_entity_poly.pdbx_seq_one_letter_code
_entity_poly.pdbx_strand_id
1 'polypeptide(L)'
;MSHNYATPMTPERRLARLLSRIPEDRIVRIERAPDAAQAPRWRAAIGEAGSGDCPADRWSAPFDTMADALEAAWRAVRPPAERNRGA
;
A
#
# COMPACT_ATOMS: atom_id res chain seq x y z
N MET A 1 30.61 -11.92 -19.75
CA MET A 1 30.22 -11.30 -18.46
C MET A 1 28.82 -10.73 -18.65
N SER A 2 27.79 -11.33 -18.04
CA SER A 2 26.41 -10.86 -18.19
C SER A 2 26.14 -9.77 -17.17
N HIS A 3 25.92 -8.55 -17.63
CA HIS A 3 25.57 -7.41 -16.78
C HIS A 3 24.10 -7.52 -16.40
N ASN A 4 23.82 -7.78 -15.14
CA ASN A 4 22.47 -7.72 -14.59
C ASN A 4 22.02 -6.25 -14.54
N TYR A 5 21.36 -5.77 -15.58
CA TYR A 5 20.66 -4.49 -15.56
C TYR A 5 19.35 -4.65 -14.78
N ALA A 6 19.46 -4.91 -13.48
CA ALA A 6 18.29 -4.86 -12.60
C ALA A 6 17.77 -3.42 -12.63
N THR A 7 16.67 -3.18 -13.35
CA THR A 7 16.04 -1.86 -13.39
C THR A 7 15.75 -1.42 -11.96
N PRO A 8 16.22 -0.25 -11.52
CA PRO A 8 16.00 0.23 -10.16
C PRO A 8 14.52 0.17 -9.78
N MET A 9 14.25 -0.26 -8.56
CA MET A 9 12.89 -0.23 -8.01
C MET A 9 12.56 1.21 -7.64
N THR A 10 11.98 1.96 -8.58
CA THR A 10 11.53 3.33 -8.32
C THR A 10 10.27 3.33 -7.44
N PRO A 11 9.96 4.44 -6.74
CA PRO A 11 8.72 4.57 -5.97
C PRO A 11 7.46 4.27 -6.80
N GLU A 12 7.44 4.66 -8.07
CA GLU A 12 6.32 4.44 -9.00
C GLU A 12 6.15 2.95 -9.34
N ARG A 13 7.26 2.25 -9.61
CA ARG A 13 7.21 0.80 -9.86
C ARG A 13 6.77 0.03 -8.62
N ARG A 14 7.18 0.48 -7.43
CA ARG A 14 6.72 -0.09 -6.16
C ARG A 14 5.21 0.13 -5.97
N LEU A 15 4.72 1.34 -6.23
CA LEU A 15 3.29 1.65 -6.16
C LEU A 15 2.48 0.79 -7.14
N ALA A 16 2.88 0.73 -8.41
CA ALA A 16 2.20 -0.07 -9.43
C ALA A 16 2.13 -1.54 -9.03
N ARG A 17 3.23 -2.08 -8.48
CA ARG A 17 3.28 -3.47 -7.97
C ARG A 17 2.43 -3.68 -6.72
N LEU A 18 2.23 -2.67 -5.88
CA LEU A 18 1.33 -2.77 -4.73
C LEU A 18 -0.12 -2.78 -5.20
N LEU A 19 -0.49 -1.84 -6.09
CA LEU A 19 -1.83 -1.76 -6.67
C LEU A 19 -2.21 -3.06 -7.38
N SER A 20 -1.30 -3.66 -8.16
CA SER A 20 -1.58 -4.92 -8.86
C SER A 20 -1.74 -6.14 -7.96
N ARG A 21 -1.38 -6.04 -6.67
CA ARG A 21 -1.53 -7.12 -5.68
C ARG A 21 -2.79 -6.98 -4.83
N ILE A 22 -3.42 -5.80 -4.83
CA ILE A 22 -4.64 -5.56 -4.09
C ILE A 22 -5.78 -6.16 -4.92
N PRO A 23 -6.60 -7.05 -4.34
CA PRO A 23 -7.73 -7.64 -5.05
C PRO A 23 -8.74 -6.58 -5.54
N GLU A 24 -9.45 -6.88 -6.63
CA GLU A 24 -10.42 -5.96 -7.24
C GLU A 24 -11.65 -5.68 -6.36
N ASP A 25 -11.91 -6.53 -5.37
CA ASP A 25 -13.00 -6.36 -4.39
C ASP A 25 -12.64 -5.39 -3.25
N ARG A 26 -11.55 -4.63 -3.38
CA ARG A 26 -11.06 -3.68 -2.38
C ARG A 26 -11.16 -2.23 -2.85
N ILE A 27 -11.49 -1.35 -1.91
CA ILE A 27 -11.37 0.09 -2.09
C ILE A 27 -10.01 0.53 -1.54
N VAL A 28 -9.29 1.35 -2.32
CA VAL A 28 -8.04 1.98 -1.91
C VAL A 28 -8.26 3.47 -1.76
N ARG A 29 -7.95 4.02 -0.58
CA ARG A 29 -7.92 5.46 -0.34
C ARG A 29 -6.51 5.89 -0.01
N ILE A 30 -6.07 6.99 -0.61
CA ILE A 30 -4.76 7.59 -0.40
C ILE A 30 -4.98 9.09 -0.21
N GLU A 31 -4.43 9.63 0.87
CA GLU A 31 -4.54 11.04 1.19
C GLU A 31 -3.17 11.63 1.51
N ARG A 32 -2.98 12.88 1.08
CA ARG A 32 -1.86 13.72 1.48
C ARG A 32 -2.36 14.79 2.43
N ALA A 33 -1.86 14.79 3.65
CA ALA A 33 -2.21 15.77 4.67
C ALA A 33 -0.94 16.35 5.31
N PRO A 34 -0.94 17.62 5.71
CA PRO A 34 0.16 18.17 6.50
C PRO A 34 0.21 17.49 7.88
N ASP A 35 1.41 17.25 8.40
CA ASP A 35 1.60 16.84 9.78
C ASP A 35 1.66 18.04 10.74
N ALA A 36 1.94 17.78 12.02
CA ALA A 36 2.06 18.81 13.04
C ALA A 36 3.19 19.83 12.76
N ALA A 37 4.19 19.47 11.95
CA ALA A 37 5.27 20.33 11.50
C ALA A 37 4.96 20.98 10.13
N GLN A 38 3.74 20.84 9.62
CA GLN A 38 3.28 21.28 8.30
C GLN A 38 4.03 20.62 7.12
N ALA A 39 4.73 19.51 7.35
CA ALA A 39 5.34 18.73 6.29
C ALA A 39 4.28 17.85 5.61
N PRO A 40 4.29 17.73 4.28
CA PRO A 40 3.32 16.88 3.58
C PRO A 40 3.61 15.40 3.90
N ARG A 41 2.63 14.71 4.50
CA ARG A 41 2.68 13.27 4.78
C ARG A 41 1.56 12.54 4.07
N TRP A 42 1.81 11.27 3.78
CA TRP A 42 0.87 10.37 3.12
C TRP A 42 0.29 9.36 4.10
N ARG A 43 -1.00 9.09 3.97
CA ARG A 43 -1.67 7.98 4.64
C ARG A 43 -2.52 7.23 3.62
N ALA A 44 -2.74 5.94 3.86
CA ALA A 44 -3.59 5.11 3.02
C ALA A 44 -4.50 4.23 3.87
N ALA A 45 -5.63 3.82 3.29
CA ALA A 45 -6.55 2.86 3.89
C ALA A 45 -7.06 1.90 2.81
N ILE A 46 -7.26 0.64 3.18
CA ILE A 46 -7.83 -0.38 2.28
C ILE A 46 -9.08 -1.00 2.93
N GLY A 47 -10.21 -0.84 2.23
CA GLY A 47 -11.54 -1.27 2.64
C GLY A 47 -12.06 -2.43 1.79
N GLU A 48 -13.16 -3.04 2.22
CA GLU A 48 -13.95 -3.94 1.35
C GLU A 48 -14.81 -3.08 0.41
N ALA A 49 -14.90 -3.44 -0.87
CA ALA A 49 -15.70 -2.68 -1.84
C ALA A 49 -17.19 -2.62 -1.48
N GLY A 50 -17.71 -3.68 -0.86
CA GLY A 50 -19.10 -3.74 -0.39
C GLY A 50 -19.44 -2.76 0.74
N SER A 51 -18.43 -2.16 1.40
CA SER A 51 -18.64 -1.20 2.50
C SER A 51 -18.86 0.23 2.01
N GLY A 52 -18.60 0.53 0.73
CA GLY A 52 -18.73 1.88 0.16
C GLY A 52 -17.67 2.89 0.62
N ASP A 53 -16.94 2.62 1.70
CA ASP A 53 -15.81 3.42 2.18
C ASP A 53 -14.80 2.58 2.98
N CYS A 54 -13.62 3.17 3.24
CA CYS A 54 -12.66 2.64 4.20
C CYS A 54 -12.98 3.20 5.60
N PRO A 55 -13.19 2.36 6.62
CA PRO A 55 -13.46 2.84 7.96
C PRO A 55 -12.25 3.61 8.53
N ALA A 56 -12.52 4.62 9.37
CA ALA A 56 -11.51 5.58 9.82
C ALA A 56 -10.41 4.98 10.69
N ASP A 57 -10.64 3.80 11.27
CA ASP A 57 -9.65 3.03 12.04
C ASP A 57 -8.64 2.29 11.14
N ARG A 58 -8.90 2.19 9.83
CA ARG A 58 -8.02 1.50 8.87
C ARG A 58 -6.96 2.38 8.21
N TRP A 59 -6.88 3.66 8.56
CA TRP A 59 -5.81 4.52 8.06
C TRP A 59 -4.45 4.06 8.59
N SER A 60 -3.46 4.01 7.71
CA SER A 60 -2.07 3.84 8.08
C SER A 60 -1.58 5.02 8.94
N ALA A 61 -0.46 4.84 9.64
CA ALA A 61 0.32 5.96 10.13
C ALA A 61 0.73 6.91 8.97
N PRO A 62 1.11 8.16 9.24
CA PRO A 62 1.64 9.07 8.22
C PRO A 62 3.05 8.66 7.76
N PHE A 63 3.31 8.68 6.44
CA PHE A 63 4.60 8.34 5.81
C PHE A 63 5.10 9.45 4.89
N ASP A 64 6.40 9.45 4.57
CA ASP A 64 7.00 10.39 3.61
C ASP A 64 6.60 10.09 2.16
N THR A 65 6.33 8.82 1.84
CA THR A 65 5.98 8.40 0.49
C THR A 65 4.61 7.72 0.43
N MET A 66 3.90 7.94 -0.68
CA MET A 66 2.63 7.28 -0.97
C MET A 66 2.77 5.74 -1.02
N ALA A 67 3.89 5.24 -1.55
CA ALA A 67 4.12 3.80 -1.67
C ALA A 67 4.27 3.13 -0.29
N ASP A 68 4.97 3.77 0.65
CA ASP A 68 5.11 3.25 2.01
C ASP A 68 3.77 3.26 2.77
N ALA A 69 2.98 4.33 2.61
CA ALA A 69 1.64 4.40 3.18
C ALA A 69 0.72 3.27 2.67
N LEU A 70 0.69 3.07 1.34
CA LEU A 70 -0.11 2.01 0.73
C LEU A 70 0.37 0.61 1.14
N GLU A 71 1.68 0.40 1.24
CA GLU A 71 2.21 -0.89 1.69
C GLU A 71 1.83 -1.18 3.14
N ALA A 72 1.90 -0.18 4.02
CA ALA A 72 1.49 -0.34 5.42
C ALA A 72 0.00 -0.71 5.52
N ALA A 73 -0.87 -0.01 4.79
CA ALA A 73 -2.30 -0.31 4.73
C ALA A 73 -2.56 -1.72 4.19
N TRP A 74 -1.87 -2.13 3.12
CA TRP A 74 -2.02 -3.48 2.56
C TRP A 74 -1.52 -4.56 3.51
N ARG A 75 -0.41 -4.35 4.21
CA ARG A 75 0.09 -5.32 5.20
C ARG A 75 -0.89 -5.54 6.36
N ALA A 76 -1.67 -4.53 6.72
CA ALA A 76 -2.64 -4.62 7.81
C ALA A 76 -3.87 -5.46 7.46
N VAL A 77 -4.29 -5.48 6.18
CA VAL A 77 -5.52 -6.15 5.74
C VAL A 77 -5.30 -7.37 4.88
N ARG A 78 -4.08 -7.55 4.32
CA ARG A 78 -3.80 -8.70 3.46
C ARG A 78 -3.98 -9.97 4.27
N PRO A 79 -4.60 -11.01 3.70
CA PRO A 79 -4.61 -12.32 4.32
C PRO A 79 -3.15 -12.75 4.56
N PRO A 80 -2.85 -13.45 5.67
CA PRO A 80 -1.56 -14.08 5.83
C PRO A 80 -1.32 -14.94 4.59
N ALA A 81 -0.19 -14.70 3.91
CA ALA A 81 0.16 -15.48 2.73
C ALA A 81 0.05 -16.95 3.13
N GLU A 82 -0.86 -17.70 2.51
CA GLU A 82 -0.98 -19.13 2.73
C GLU A 82 0.41 -19.71 2.52
N ARG A 83 1.07 -20.06 3.63
CA ARG A 83 2.34 -20.76 3.62
C ARG A 83 2.06 -22.07 2.90
N ASN A 84 2.46 -22.16 1.63
CA ASN A 84 2.58 -23.37 0.83
C ASN A 84 2.36 -24.65 1.67
N ARG A 85 1.12 -25.15 1.71
CA ARG A 85 0.86 -26.55 2.08
C ARG A 85 0.89 -27.35 0.79
N GLY A 86 2.11 -27.55 0.31
CA GLY A 86 2.46 -28.66 -0.58
C GLY A 86 3.35 -29.59 0.22
N ALA A 87 2.77 -30.67 0.74
CA ALA A 87 3.37 -31.97 1.02
C ALA A 87 2.25 -32.93 1.42
#